data_AF-A0A9X8VC84-F1
#
_entry.id   AF-A0A9X8VC84-F1
#
_cell.length_a   1.000
_cell.length_b   1.000
_cell.length_c   1.000
_cell.angle_alpha   90.00
_cell.angle_beta   90.00
_cell.angle_gamma   90.00
#
_symmetry.space_group_name_H-M   'P 1'
#
loop_
_entity.id
_entity.type
_entity.pdbx_description
1 polymer ?
#
loop_
_entity_poly.entity_id
_entity_poly.type
_entity_poly.pdbx_seq_one_letter_code
_entity_poly.pdbx_strand_id
1 'polypeptide(L)' 'MNLTELKNTPVSELITLGENMGLENLARMRKQDIIFSILKQHAKSGEDIFGDGVLEILQDGF' A
#
# COMPACT_ATOMS: atom_id res chain seq x y z
N MET A 1 4.87 -3.00 7.76
CA MET A 1 4.99 -2.00 6.65
C MET A 1 4.04 -0.81 6.86
N ASN A 2 4.41 0.44 6.52
CA ASN A 2 3.58 1.65 6.78
C ASN A 2 3.00 2.29 5.49
N LEU A 3 1.71 2.65 5.50
CA LEU A 3 1.00 3.27 4.36
C LEU A 3 1.55 4.65 3.96
N THR A 4 1.83 5.52 4.93
CA THR A 4 2.31 6.89 4.70
C THR A 4 3.71 6.89 4.09
N GLU A 5 4.57 5.97 4.52
CA GLU A 5 5.88 5.75 3.90
C GLU A 5 5.74 5.37 2.42
N LEU A 6 4.92 4.38 2.10
CA LEU A 6 4.68 3.94 0.71
C LEU A 6 4.07 5.05 -0.16
N LYS A 7 3.23 5.92 0.40
CA LYS A 7 2.70 7.09 -0.31
C LYS A 7 3.79 8.09 -0.68
N ASN A 8 4.85 8.20 0.12
CA ASN A 8 5.99 9.08 -0.12
C ASN A 8 7.08 8.44 -0.98
N THR A 9 7.09 7.11 -1.12
CA THR A 9 8.00 6.38 -2.01
C THR A 9 7.72 6.67 -3.50
N PRO A 10 8.75 6.84 -4.35
CA PRO A 10 8.59 6.94 -5.81
C PRO A 10 7.90 5.72 -6.44
N VAL A 11 7.14 5.93 -7.51
CA VAL A 11 6.39 4.84 -8.18
C VAL A 11 7.32 3.75 -8.70
N SER A 12 8.50 4.10 -9.22
CA SER A 12 9.50 3.14 -9.70
C SER A 12 9.96 2.20 -8.59
N GLU A 13 10.22 2.72 -7.40
CA GLU A 13 10.62 1.91 -6.23
C GLU A 13 9.49 1.02 -5.74
N LEU A 14 8.24 1.51 -5.78
CA LEU A 14 7.07 0.70 -5.44
C LEU A 14 6.87 -0.46 -6.42
N ILE A 15 7.09 -0.24 -7.72
CA ILE A 15 7.02 -1.31 -8.73
C ILE A 15 8.07 -2.38 -8.40
N THR A 16 9.32 -1.98 -8.20
CA THR A 16 10.41 -2.90 -7.85
C THR A 16 10.12 -3.67 -6.55
N LEU A 17 9.61 -2.98 -5.53
CA LEU A 17 9.23 -3.62 -4.26
C LEU A 17 8.14 -4.66 -4.47
N GLY A 18 7.09 -4.33 -5.23
CA GLY A 18 6.00 -5.27 -5.48
C GLY A 18 6.43 -6.46 -6.33
N GLU A 19 7.27 -6.27 -7.35
CA GLU A 19 7.85 -7.36 -8.15
C GLU A 19 8.68 -8.32 -7.28
N ASN A 20 9.48 -7.80 -6.35
CA ASN A 20 10.23 -8.60 -5.38
C ASN A 20 9.32 -9.41 -4.42
N MET A 21 8.08 -8.96 -4.24
CA MET A 21 7.07 -9.66 -3.44
C MET A 21 6.21 -10.63 -4.26
N GLY A 22 6.52 -10.82 -5.54
CA GLY A 22 5.81 -11.70 -6.46
C GLY A 22 4.53 -11.10 -7.06
N LEU A 23 4.38 -9.77 -7.03
CA LEU A 23 3.28 -9.08 -7.70
C LEU A 23 3.65 -8.76 -9.15
N GLU A 24 2.73 -9.00 -10.08
CA GLU A 24 2.94 -8.79 -11.51
C GLU A 24 2.09 -7.62 -12.04
N ASN A 25 2.43 -7.14 -13.24
CA ASN A 25 1.64 -6.14 -13.98
C ASN A 25 1.49 -4.76 -13.30
N LEU A 26 2.36 -4.42 -12.34
CA LEU A 26 2.30 -3.18 -11.56
C LEU A 26 2.55 -1.90 -12.38
N ALA A 27 3.37 -1.97 -13.43
CA ALA A 27 3.73 -0.79 -14.24
C ALA A 27 2.55 -0.10 -14.93
N ARG A 28 1.41 -0.78 -15.08
CA ARG A 28 0.17 -0.22 -15.68
C ARG A 28 -0.84 0.26 -14.63
N MET A 29 -0.58 0.01 -13.35
CA MET A 29 -1.49 0.31 -12.25
C MET A 29 -1.29 1.74 -11.76
N ARG A 30 -2.33 2.31 -11.14
CA ARG A 30 -2.18 3.59 -10.44
C ARG A 30 -1.36 3.36 -9.18
N LYS A 31 -0.60 4.38 -8.74
CA LYS A 31 0.22 4.33 -7.52
C LYS A 31 -0.55 3.77 -6.32
N GLN A 32 -1.79 4.20 -6.11
CA GLN A 32 -2.63 3.73 -5.02
C GLN A 32 -2.91 2.22 -5.08
N ASP A 33 -3.16 1.69 -6.28
CA ASP A 33 -3.44 0.27 -6.47
C ASP A 33 -2.19 -0.59 -6.24
N ILE A 34 -1.01 -0.07 -6.63
CA ILE A 34 0.29 -0.70 -6.36
C ILE A 34 0.53 -0.79 -4.85
N ILE A 35 0.37 0.34 -4.14
CA ILE A 35 0.51 0.41 -2.67
C ILE A 35 -0.43 -0.59 -1.99
N PHE A 36 -1.69 -0.64 -2.42
CA PHE A 36 -2.68 -1.55 -1.84
C PHE A 36 -2.31 -3.02 -2.08
N SER A 37 -1.80 -3.35 -3.26
CA SER A 37 -1.36 -4.71 -3.61
C SER A 37 -0.16 -5.14 -2.75
N ILE A 38 0.81 -4.24 -2.55
CA ILE A 38 1.98 -4.44 -1.69
C ILE A 38 1.55 -4.68 -0.24
N LEU A 39 0.70 -3.82 0.33
CA LEU A 39 0.21 -3.96 1.70
C LEU A 39 -0.57 -5.26 1.90
N LYS A 40 -1.42 -5.62 0.94
CA LYS A 40 -2.18 -6.88 0.97
C LYS A 40 -1.27 -8.09 0.91
N GLN A 41 -0.20 -8.05 0.10
CA GLN A 41 0.78 -9.13 0.00
C GLN A 41 1.60 -9.26 1.29
N HIS A 42 2.04 -8.14 1.88
CA HIS A 42 2.75 -8.14 3.16
C HIS A 42 1.90 -8.73 4.29
N ALA A 43 0.64 -8.31 4.41
CA ALA A 43 -0.29 -8.82 5.41
C ALA A 43 -0.60 -10.32 5.23
N LYS A 44 -0.69 -10.80 3.99
CA LYS A 44 -0.87 -12.24 3.70
C LYS A 44 0.32 -13.10 4.15
N SER A 45 1.51 -12.52 4.22
CA SER A 45 2.70 -13.19 4.77
C SER A 45 2.68 -13.27 6.31
N GLY A 46 1.64 -12.74 6.96
CA GLY A 46 1.50 -12.72 8.42
C GLY A 46 2.18 -11.54 9.11
N GLU A 47 2.66 -10.55 8.34
CA GLU A 47 3.34 -9.37 8.86
C GLU A 47 2.37 -8.21 9.10
N ASP A 48 2.62 -7.42 10.14
CA ASP A 48 1.78 -6.29 10.49
C ASP A 48 1.91 -5.12 9.50
N ILE A 49 0.77 -4.47 9.23
CA ILE A 49 0.69 -3.23 8.45
C ILE A 49 0.21 -2.08 9.34
N PHE A 50 0.76 -0.90 9.11
CA PHE A 50 0.50 0.30 9.89
C PHE A 50 0.03 1.43 8.98
N GLY A 51 -0.77 2.33 9.53
CA GLY A 51 -1.22 3.54 8.85
C GLY A 51 -1.58 4.59 9.87
N ASP A 52 -1.49 5.84 9.44
CA ASP A 52 -1.85 7.02 10.22
C ASP A 52 -2.73 7.95 9.38
N GLY A 53 -3.43 8.85 10.06
CA GLY A 53 -4.36 9.78 9.45
C GLY A 53 -5.06 10.65 10.49
N VAL A 54 -5.85 11.60 10.01
CA VAL A 54 -6.71 12.43 10.85
C VAL A 54 -8.09 11.78 10.89
N LEU A 55 -8.62 11.57 12.10
CA LEU A 55 -9.96 11.02 12.29
C LEU A 55 -11.01 12.07 11.88
N GLU A 56 -11.92 11.67 10.99
CA GLU A 56 -13.11 12.42 10.61
C GLU A 56 -14.31 11.48 10.75
N ILE A 57 -15.33 11.87 11.53
CA ILE A 57 -16.52 11.07 11.79
C ILE A 57 -17.66 11.61 10.94
N LEU A 58 -18.25 10.75 10.10
CA LEU A 58 -19.39 11.09 9.26
C LEU A 58 -20.71 11.08 10.04
N GLN A 59 -21.76 11.61 9.43
CA GLN A 59 -23.10 11.68 10.05
C GLN A 59 -23.64 10.29 10.44
N ASP A 60 -23.26 9.27 9.68
CA ASP A 60 -23.64 7.87 9.92
C ASP A 60 -22.87 7.22 11.09
N GLY A 61 -21.89 7.94 11.68
CA GLY A 61 -21.15 7.51 12.86
C GLY A 61 -19.89 6.68 12.60
N PHE A 62 -19.39 6.64 11.36
CA PHE A 62 -18.10 6.03 10.98
C PHE A 62 -17.13 7.04 10.39
#